data_AF-A0A1W1DVD1-F1
#
_entry.id   AF-A0A1W1DVD1-F1
#
_cell.length_a   1.000
_cell.length_b   1.000
_cell.length_c   1.000
_cell.angle_alpha   90.00
_cell.angle_beta   90.00
_cell.angle_gamma   90.00
#
_symmetry.space_group_name_H-M   'P 1'
#
loop_
_entity.id
_entity.type
_entity.pdbx_description
1 polymer ?
#
loop_
_entity_poly.entity_id
_entity_poly.type
_entity_poly.pdbx_seq_one_letter_code
_entity_poly.pdbx_strand_id
1 'polypeptide(L)'
;MLDGTDAVMLSAETAAGDYPENAVKTMHDVCLETEKNPIAKVSHHRLHEHFKGIDETIAMSTMYAANHLGVKVIAALTETGKTAMWMSRMSSNISIYAMSDNVQTLRKVTLYRGVYPCGIEKSSANDWSQVNETVIETLINKEVVENGNLVVLTKGMYKDKSGGTNMMKILRVGDANY
;
A
#
# COMPACT_ATOMS: atom_id res chain seq x y z
N MET A 1 4.61 -9.40 -13.48
CA MET A 1 5.70 -9.72 -12.53
C MET A 1 7.05 -9.15 -12.95
N LEU A 2 7.61 -9.54 -14.10
CA LEU A 2 8.75 -8.83 -14.70
C LEU A 2 8.28 -7.69 -15.62
N ASP A 3 7.19 -7.91 -16.35
CA ASP A 3 6.59 -6.89 -17.24
C ASP A 3 5.65 -5.91 -16.52
N GLY A 4 5.64 -5.91 -15.18
CA GLY A 4 4.86 -4.94 -14.38
C GLY A 4 3.36 -5.24 -14.19
N THR A 5 2.86 -6.42 -14.56
CA THR A 5 1.45 -6.83 -14.31
C THR A 5 1.06 -6.77 -12.83
N ASP A 6 -0.11 -6.20 -12.53
CA ASP A 6 -0.65 -6.07 -11.17
C ASP A 6 -1.27 -7.38 -10.62
N ALA A 7 -1.96 -8.14 -11.46
CA ALA A 7 -2.64 -9.37 -11.08
C ALA A 7 -2.58 -10.41 -12.21
N VAL A 8 -2.62 -11.68 -11.83
CA VAL A 8 -2.71 -12.82 -12.75
C VAL A 8 -4.07 -13.48 -12.60
N MET A 9 -4.63 -13.97 -13.71
CA MET A 9 -5.96 -14.56 -13.74
C MET A 9 -5.86 -16.03 -14.12
N LEU A 10 -6.51 -16.88 -13.34
CA LEU A 10 -6.84 -18.26 -13.69
C LEU A 10 -8.29 -18.27 -14.17
N SER A 11 -8.56 -18.97 -15.28
CA SER A 11 -9.88 -19.05 -15.90
C SER A 11 -10.43 -20.47 -15.76
N ALA A 12 -10.26 -21.29 -16.81
CA ALA A 12 -10.75 -22.66 -16.84
C ALA A 12 -10.06 -23.53 -15.78
N GLU A 13 -8.81 -23.21 -15.44
CA GLU A 13 -8.00 -23.93 -14.45
C GLU A 13 -8.68 -24.00 -13.09
N THR A 14 -9.38 -22.95 -12.68
CA THR A 14 -10.12 -22.88 -11.42
C THR A 14 -11.62 -23.10 -11.58
N ALA A 15 -12.19 -22.77 -12.75
CA ALA A 15 -13.63 -22.85 -12.98
C ALA A 15 -14.13 -24.27 -13.30
N ALA A 16 -13.35 -25.05 -14.04
CA ALA A 16 -13.74 -26.39 -14.51
C ALA A 16 -12.60 -27.41 -14.51
N GLY A 17 -11.40 -27.02 -14.03
CA GLY A 17 -10.24 -27.91 -13.98
C GLY A 17 -10.35 -28.94 -12.86
N ASP A 18 -9.64 -30.06 -13.03
CA ASP A 18 -9.64 -31.17 -12.07
C ASP A 18 -8.88 -30.84 -10.76
N TYR A 19 -8.02 -29.81 -10.77
CA TYR A 19 -7.13 -29.44 -9.66
C TYR A 19 -7.10 -27.92 -9.37
N PRO A 20 -8.24 -27.30 -9.03
CA PRO A 20 -8.33 -25.84 -8.87
C PRO A 20 -7.44 -25.31 -7.74
N GLU A 21 -7.33 -26.04 -6.62
CA GLU A 21 -6.45 -25.66 -5.50
C GLU A 21 -4.97 -25.68 -5.89
N ASN A 22 -4.54 -26.71 -6.62
CA ASN A 22 -3.16 -26.83 -7.08
C ASN A 22 -2.82 -25.74 -8.11
N ALA A 23 -3.77 -25.37 -8.98
CA ALA A 23 -3.58 -24.29 -9.94
C ALA A 23 -3.30 -22.95 -9.22
N VAL A 24 -4.10 -22.62 -8.20
CA VAL A 24 -3.89 -21.41 -7.38
C VAL A 24 -2.56 -21.46 -6.64
N LYS A 25 -2.25 -22.58 -5.98
CA LYS A 25 -0.99 -22.75 -5.25
C LYS A 25 0.23 -22.63 -6.16
N THR A 26 0.21 -23.28 -7.33
CA THR A 26 1.29 -23.22 -8.30
C THR A 26 1.48 -21.79 -8.82
N MET A 27 0.39 -21.09 -9.13
CA MET A 27 0.45 -19.69 -9.55
C MET A 27 1.05 -18.81 -8.45
N HIS A 28 0.65 -19.00 -7.20
CA HIS A 28 1.22 -18.29 -6.05
C HIS A 28 2.73 -18.54 -5.90
N ASP A 29 3.18 -19.79 -6.00
CA ASP A 29 4.59 -20.15 -5.84
C ASP A 29 5.45 -19.56 -6.98
N VAL A 30 4.99 -19.64 -8.23
CA VAL A 30 5.64 -19.00 -9.38
C VAL A 30 5.70 -17.48 -9.19
N CYS A 31 4.64 -16.91 -8.63
CA CYS A 31 4.57 -15.50 -8.36
C CYS A 31 5.66 -15.04 -7.37
N LEU A 32 5.73 -15.70 -6.22
CA LEU A 32 6.75 -15.44 -5.19
C LEU A 32 8.17 -15.62 -5.72
N GLU A 33 8.41 -16.66 -6.53
CA GLU A 33 9.74 -16.90 -7.09
C GLU A 33 10.15 -15.80 -8.07
N THR A 34 9.23 -15.37 -8.93
CA THR A 34 9.51 -14.33 -9.93
C THR A 34 9.80 -12.98 -9.28
N GLU A 35 9.11 -12.64 -8.18
CA GLU A 35 9.34 -11.39 -7.43
C GLU A 35 10.71 -11.31 -6.75
N LYS A 36 11.43 -12.44 -6.59
CA LYS A 36 12.80 -12.43 -6.07
C LYS A 36 13.78 -11.76 -7.03
N ASN A 37 13.47 -11.68 -8.33
CA ASN A 37 14.32 -11.09 -9.36
C ASN A 37 14.59 -9.59 -9.06
N PRO A 38 15.86 -9.13 -9.10
CA PRO A 38 16.21 -7.73 -8.85
C PRO A 38 15.46 -6.70 -9.70
N ILE A 39 15.08 -7.04 -10.93
CA ILE A 39 14.32 -6.15 -11.83
C ILE A 39 12.95 -5.82 -11.21
N ALA A 40 12.34 -6.76 -10.49
CA ALA A 40 11.08 -6.54 -9.78
C ALA A 40 11.23 -5.63 -8.55
N LYS A 41 12.46 -5.41 -8.07
CA LYS A 41 12.82 -4.72 -6.82
C LYS A 41 13.35 -3.31 -7.02
N VAL A 42 13.89 -3.01 -8.20
CA VAL A 42 14.52 -1.72 -8.50
C VAL A 42 13.53 -0.84 -9.27
N SER A 43 13.04 0.21 -8.61
CA SER A 43 12.35 1.30 -9.30
C SER A 43 13.37 2.08 -10.13
N HIS A 44 13.20 2.10 -11.45
CA HIS A 44 13.78 3.16 -12.26
C HIS A 44 13.08 4.45 -11.87
N HIS A 45 13.72 5.26 -11.03
CA HIS A 45 13.13 6.49 -10.53
C HIS A 45 12.66 7.34 -11.71
N ARG A 46 11.36 7.63 -11.76
CA ARG A 46 10.74 8.51 -12.76
C ARG A 46 11.10 9.98 -12.49
N LEU A 47 12.39 10.26 -12.25
CA LEU A 47 12.91 11.59 -11.89
C LEU A 47 12.70 12.63 -13.00
N HIS A 48 12.35 12.18 -14.21
CA HIS A 48 12.12 13.04 -15.37
C HIS A 48 10.64 13.13 -15.78
N GLU A 49 9.72 12.52 -15.02
CA GLU A 49 8.28 12.64 -15.27
C GLU A 49 7.67 13.83 -14.52
N HIS A 50 6.73 14.52 -15.16
CA HIS A 50 5.95 15.59 -14.53
C HIS A 50 4.65 15.01 -13.98
N PHE A 51 4.42 15.16 -12.68
CA PHE A 51 3.17 14.76 -12.04
C PHE A 51 2.09 15.83 -12.23
N LYS A 52 0.85 15.39 -12.42
CA LYS A 52 -0.28 16.29 -12.69
C LYS A 52 -1.11 16.60 -11.45
N GLY A 53 -1.03 15.74 -10.43
CA GLY A 53 -1.84 15.83 -9.21
C GLY A 53 -1.01 15.92 -7.93
N ILE A 54 -1.58 16.57 -6.91
CA ILE A 54 -1.00 16.62 -5.55
C ILE A 54 -0.91 15.19 -4.98
N ASP A 55 -1.97 14.39 -5.15
CA ASP A 55 -2.06 13.01 -4.68
C ASP A 55 -1.01 12.11 -5.34
N GLU A 56 -0.81 12.25 -6.65
CA GLU A 56 0.27 11.59 -7.39
C GLU A 56 1.65 12.02 -6.87
N THR A 57 1.86 13.32 -6.66
CA THR A 57 3.15 13.86 -6.18
C THR A 57 3.49 13.35 -4.78
N ILE A 58 2.51 13.29 -3.88
CA ILE A 58 2.69 12.74 -2.53
C ILE A 58 2.92 11.24 -2.57
N ALA A 59 2.21 10.50 -3.42
CA ALA A 59 2.43 9.07 -3.60
C ALA A 59 3.85 8.77 -4.09
N MET A 60 4.33 9.48 -5.10
CA MET A 60 5.67 9.29 -5.66
C MET A 60 6.77 9.72 -4.66
N SER A 61 6.57 10.84 -3.96
CA SER A 61 7.46 11.27 -2.87
C SER A 61 7.53 10.25 -1.73
N THR A 62 6.38 9.65 -1.39
CA THR A 62 6.27 8.58 -0.37
C THR A 62 7.07 7.37 -0.77
N MET A 63 6.92 6.89 -2.01
CA MET A 63 7.69 5.76 -2.51
C MET A 63 9.19 6.06 -2.57
N TYR A 64 9.57 7.28 -2.96
CA TYR A 64 10.97 7.70 -2.91
C TYR A 64 11.51 7.61 -1.47
N ALA A 65 10.87 8.27 -0.51
CA ALA A 65 11.31 8.24 0.89
C ALA A 65 11.37 6.81 1.44
N ALA A 66 10.33 6.01 1.18
CA ALA A 66 10.21 4.65 1.67
C ALA A 66 11.37 3.75 1.18
N ASN A 67 11.67 3.80 -0.12
CA ASN A 67 12.74 2.98 -0.72
C ASN A 67 14.16 3.38 -0.26
N HIS A 68 14.37 4.60 0.23
CA HIS A 68 15.69 5.06 0.66
C HIS A 68 15.88 5.07 2.18
N LEU A 69 14.80 5.15 2.96
CA LEU A 69 14.87 5.25 4.42
C LEU A 69 14.85 3.88 5.12
N GLY A 70 14.50 2.81 4.42
CA GLY A 70 14.38 1.47 5.02
C GLY A 70 13.15 1.35 5.91
N VAL A 71 12.00 1.91 5.48
CA VAL A 71 10.75 1.76 6.21
C VAL A 71 10.22 0.33 6.15
N LYS A 72 9.52 -0.09 7.20
CA LYS A 72 8.92 -1.43 7.27
C LYS A 72 7.72 -1.54 6.34
N VAL A 73 6.84 -0.54 6.36
CA VAL A 73 5.61 -0.48 5.54
C VAL A 73 5.21 0.96 5.23
N ILE A 74 4.34 1.11 4.25
CA ILE A 74 3.59 2.34 3.99
C ILE A 74 2.15 2.14 4.46
N ALA A 75 1.61 3.09 5.23
CA ALA A 75 0.20 3.17 5.57
C ALA A 75 -0.47 4.26 4.73
N ALA A 76 -1.38 3.86 3.85
CA ALA A 76 -2.04 4.77 2.91
C ALA A 76 -3.52 4.95 3.26
N LEU A 77 -3.86 6.00 4.01
CA LEU A 77 -5.26 6.35 4.23
C LEU A 77 -5.90 6.80 2.91
N THR A 78 -6.99 6.15 2.52
CA THR A 78 -7.60 6.36 1.21
C THR A 78 -9.09 6.06 1.19
N GLU A 79 -9.88 6.98 0.61
CA GLU A 79 -11.32 6.74 0.41
C GLU A 79 -11.61 6.02 -0.90
N THR A 80 -10.81 6.27 -1.95
CA THR A 80 -11.04 5.73 -3.30
C THR A 80 -9.98 4.74 -3.74
N GLY A 81 -8.88 4.56 -3.00
CA GLY A 81 -7.75 3.70 -3.37
C GLY A 81 -6.77 4.32 -4.37
N LYS A 82 -7.05 5.52 -4.91
CA LYS A 82 -6.22 6.15 -5.96
C LYS A 82 -4.77 6.38 -5.51
N THR A 83 -4.57 6.81 -4.28
CA THR A 83 -3.24 7.04 -3.70
C THR A 83 -2.42 5.75 -3.61
N ALA A 84 -3.05 4.65 -3.19
CA ALA A 84 -2.41 3.33 -3.18
C ALA A 84 -2.11 2.84 -4.60
N MET A 85 -3.01 3.07 -5.56
CA MET A 85 -2.82 2.74 -6.98
C MET A 85 -1.63 3.51 -7.60
N TRP A 86 -1.40 4.77 -7.23
CA TRP A 86 -0.22 5.50 -7.70
C TRP A 86 1.07 4.86 -7.18
N MET A 87 1.09 4.51 -5.90
CA MET A 87 2.25 3.86 -5.26
C MET A 87 2.53 2.47 -5.84
N SER A 88 1.49 1.68 -6.11
CA SER A 88 1.63 0.30 -6.63
C SER A 88 2.30 0.20 -7.99
N ARG A 89 2.32 1.31 -8.76
CA ARG A 89 2.98 1.38 -10.06
C ARG A 89 4.51 1.41 -9.96
N MET A 90 5.05 1.62 -8.77
CA MET A 90 6.49 1.62 -8.53
C MET A 90 6.95 0.22 -8.10
N SER A 91 7.99 -0.29 -8.76
CA SER A 91 8.66 -1.52 -8.34
C SER A 91 9.34 -1.30 -6.98
N SER A 92 8.78 -1.90 -5.92
CA SER A 92 9.29 -1.86 -4.55
C SER A 92 8.88 -3.13 -3.81
N ASN A 93 9.70 -3.55 -2.84
CA ASN A 93 9.35 -4.66 -1.94
C ASN A 93 8.61 -4.19 -0.67
N ILE A 94 8.32 -2.89 -0.58
CA ILE A 94 7.68 -2.30 0.59
C ILE A 94 6.17 -2.53 0.46
N SER A 95 5.59 -3.18 1.46
CA SER A 95 4.16 -3.43 1.49
C SER A 95 3.38 -2.14 1.76
N ILE A 96 2.34 -1.90 0.98
CA ILE A 96 1.45 -0.74 1.11
C ILE A 96 0.15 -1.21 1.76
N TYR A 97 -0.13 -0.74 2.98
CA TYR A 97 -1.39 -1.00 3.66
C TYR A 97 -2.39 0.10 3.29
N ALA A 98 -3.31 -0.21 2.37
CA ALA A 98 -4.37 0.71 1.97
C ALA A 98 -5.47 0.70 3.04
N MET A 99 -5.51 1.78 3.81
CA MET A 99 -6.37 1.92 4.97
C MET A 99 -7.65 2.69 4.62
N SER A 100 -8.81 2.05 4.84
CA SER A 100 -10.11 2.61 4.48
C SER A 100 -11.22 2.04 5.36
N ASP A 101 -12.27 2.82 5.59
CA ASP A 101 -13.55 2.38 6.15
C ASP A 101 -14.51 1.85 5.06
N ASN A 102 -14.21 2.14 3.79
CA ASN A 102 -15.04 1.76 2.66
C ASN A 102 -14.67 0.37 2.13
N VAL A 103 -15.57 -0.60 2.35
CA VAL A 103 -15.42 -1.99 1.89
C VAL A 103 -15.25 -2.11 0.37
N GLN A 104 -15.89 -1.25 -0.44
CA GLN A 104 -15.71 -1.27 -1.89
C GLN A 104 -14.28 -0.89 -2.29
N THR A 105 -13.71 0.10 -1.60
CA THR A 105 -12.31 0.51 -1.79
C THR A 105 -11.37 -0.60 -1.34
N LEU A 106 -11.59 -1.20 -0.18
CA LEU A 106 -10.79 -2.34 0.31
C LEU A 106 -10.81 -3.52 -0.66
N ARG A 107 -11.97 -3.85 -1.26
CA ARG A 107 -12.07 -4.90 -2.28
C ARG A 107 -11.38 -4.54 -3.59
N LYS A 108 -11.37 -3.26 -3.97
CA LYS A 108 -10.74 -2.81 -5.21
C LYS A 108 -9.22 -2.86 -5.12
N VAL A 109 -8.65 -2.46 -3.98
CA VAL A 109 -7.20 -2.36 -3.82
C VAL A 109 -6.50 -3.72 -3.75
N THR A 110 -7.22 -4.83 -3.54
CA THR A 110 -6.62 -6.19 -3.59
C THR A 110 -6.10 -6.55 -4.98
N LEU A 111 -6.48 -5.81 -6.02
CA LEU A 111 -5.99 -6.00 -7.38
C LEU A 111 -4.71 -5.19 -7.66
N TYR A 112 -4.26 -4.35 -6.74
CA TYR A 112 -3.08 -3.51 -6.94
C TYR A 112 -1.83 -4.21 -6.40
N ARG A 113 -0.76 -4.23 -7.19
CA ARG A 113 0.49 -4.90 -6.82
C ARG A 113 1.06 -4.36 -5.51
N GLY A 114 1.40 -5.25 -4.58
CA GLY A 114 2.03 -4.88 -3.30
C GLY A 114 1.12 -4.09 -2.34
N VAL A 115 -0.18 -4.00 -2.65
CA VAL A 115 -1.17 -3.32 -1.80
C VAL A 115 -2.01 -4.33 -1.04
N TYR A 116 -2.05 -4.17 0.28
CA TYR A 116 -2.84 -4.99 1.19
C TYR A 116 -3.98 -4.14 1.78
N PRO A 117 -5.25 -4.55 1.64
CA PRO A 117 -6.35 -3.82 2.24
C PRO A 117 -6.30 -3.91 3.76
N CYS A 118 -6.56 -2.79 4.43
CA CYS A 118 -6.61 -2.72 5.88
C CYS A 118 -7.85 -1.91 6.29
N GLY A 119 -8.85 -2.59 6.86
CA GLY A 119 -10.02 -1.90 7.41
C GLY A 119 -9.61 -1.04 8.61
N ILE A 120 -10.01 0.23 8.58
CA ILE A 120 -9.86 1.14 9.71
C ILE A 120 -11.16 1.94 9.86
N GLU A 121 -11.61 2.15 11.08
CA GLU A 121 -12.82 2.95 11.31
C GLU A 121 -12.53 4.42 11.05
N LYS A 122 -13.54 5.14 10.53
CA LYS A 122 -13.44 6.59 10.36
C LYS A 122 -13.33 7.22 11.74
N SER A 123 -12.14 7.74 12.04
CA SER A 123 -11.96 8.47 13.28
C SER A 123 -12.82 9.73 13.24
N SER A 124 -13.73 9.86 14.21
CA SER A 124 -14.44 11.11 14.49
C SER A 124 -13.53 12.15 15.14
N ALA A 125 -12.24 11.84 15.34
CA ALA A 125 -11.28 12.73 15.92
C ALA A 125 -11.17 14.02 15.11
N ASN A 126 -11.34 15.13 15.81
CA ASN A 126 -10.97 16.43 15.25
C ASN A 126 -9.44 16.62 15.19
N ASP A 127 -8.68 15.71 15.82
CA ASP A 127 -7.24 15.73 15.97
C ASP A 127 -6.55 14.72 15.05
N TRP A 128 -5.61 15.23 14.25
CA TRP A 128 -4.81 14.45 13.33
C TRP A 128 -3.74 13.59 14.03
N SER A 129 -3.42 13.85 15.30
CA SER A 129 -2.54 13.02 16.13
C SER A 129 -3.19 11.67 16.41
N GLN A 130 -4.46 11.69 16.85
CA GLN A 130 -5.24 10.49 17.13
C GLN A 130 -5.36 9.58 15.90
N VAL A 131 -5.51 10.16 14.71
CA VAL A 131 -5.50 9.38 13.45
C VAL A 131 -4.17 8.63 13.25
N ASN A 132 -3.03 9.25 13.59
CA ASN A 132 -1.73 8.60 13.46
C ASN A 132 -1.58 7.46 14.47
N GLU A 133 -2.02 7.68 15.72
CA GLU A 133 -2.06 6.66 16.77
C GLU A 133 -2.89 5.44 16.33
N THR A 134 -4.14 5.65 15.88
CA THR A 134 -5.01 4.55 15.44
C THR A 134 -4.40 3.77 14.28
N VAL A 135 -3.75 4.44 13.32
CA VAL A 135 -3.04 3.77 12.22
C VAL A 135 -1.96 2.85 12.75
N ILE A 136 -1.12 3.33 13.67
CA ILE A 136 0.00 2.55 14.20
C ILE A 136 -0.50 1.40 15.08
N GLU A 137 -1.47 1.65 15.97
CA GLU A 137 -2.10 0.60 16.77
C GLU A 137 -2.72 -0.50 15.91
N THR A 138 -3.39 -0.12 14.81
CA THR A 138 -3.96 -1.08 13.86
C THR A 138 -2.87 -1.96 13.23
N LEU A 139 -1.71 -1.40 12.89
CA LEU A 139 -0.60 -2.16 12.32
C LEU A 139 0.07 -3.07 13.35
N ILE A 140 0.21 -2.62 14.61
CA ILE A 140 0.73 -3.43 15.72
C ILE A 140 -0.20 -4.61 15.98
N ASN A 141 -1.52 -4.37 16.09
CA ASN A 141 -2.52 -5.40 16.33
C ASN A 141 -2.60 -6.44 15.21
N LYS A 142 -2.15 -6.09 14.01
CA LYS A 142 -2.02 -6.99 12.86
C LYS A 142 -0.65 -7.66 12.76
N GLU A 143 0.24 -7.44 13.73
CA GLU A 143 1.60 -7.98 13.78
C GLU A 143 2.45 -7.58 12.55
N VAL A 144 2.15 -6.43 11.96
CA VAL A 144 2.85 -5.92 10.76
C VAL A 144 4.09 -5.13 11.13
N VAL A 145 4.02 -4.42 12.26
CA VAL A 145 5.08 -3.54 12.78
C VAL A 145 5.27 -3.75 14.27
N GLU A 146 6.48 -3.49 14.73
CA GLU A 146 6.88 -3.53 16.13
C GLU A 146 7.64 -2.25 16.51
N ASN A 147 7.89 -2.05 17.81
CA ASN A 147 8.64 -0.90 18.31
C ASN A 147 9.97 -0.72 17.58
N GLY A 148 10.29 0.52 17.24
CA GLY A 148 11.49 0.91 16.49
C GLY A 148 11.34 0.84 14.96
N ASN A 149 10.32 0.17 14.42
CA ASN A 149 10.07 0.16 12.97
C ASN A 149 9.67 1.55 12.47
N LEU A 150 10.09 1.88 11.24
CA LEU A 150 9.67 3.10 10.54
C LEU A 150 8.46 2.80 9.65
N VAL A 151 7.49 3.71 9.65
CA VAL A 151 6.27 3.67 8.83
C VAL A 151 6.13 5.00 8.10
N VAL A 152 5.80 4.97 6.81
CA VAL A 152 5.37 6.21 6.11
C VAL A 152 3.87 6.22 6.02
N LEU A 153 3.24 7.24 6.57
CA LEU A 153 1.81 7.48 6.53
C LEU A 153 1.47 8.52 5.46
N THR A 154 0.55 8.22 4.55
CA THR A 154 -0.06 9.20 3.66
C THR A 154 -1.52 9.44 4.00
N LYS A 155 -1.95 10.71 4.05
CA LYS A 155 -3.34 11.09 4.29
C LYS A 155 -3.75 12.38 3.59
N GLY A 156 -5.05 12.57 3.45
CA GLY A 156 -5.65 13.85 3.04
C GLY A 156 -6.06 14.64 4.27
N MET A 157 -5.68 15.91 4.32
CA MET A 157 -5.98 16.80 5.46
C MET A 157 -7.33 17.54 5.33
N TYR A 158 -8.16 17.15 4.38
CA TYR A 158 -9.49 17.74 4.19
C TYR A 158 -10.53 16.87 4.90
N LYS A 159 -11.25 17.46 5.85
CA LYS A 159 -12.44 16.81 6.42
C LYS A 159 -13.51 16.73 5.33
N ASP A 160 -13.98 15.52 5.04
CA ASP A 160 -15.14 15.22 4.17
C ASP A 160 -15.01 15.53 2.67
N LYS A 161 -13.80 15.48 2.11
CA LYS A 161 -13.59 15.47 0.66
C LYS A 161 -12.84 14.23 0.21
N SER A 162 -13.45 13.49 -0.72
CA SER A 162 -12.81 12.36 -1.38
C SER A 162 -11.79 12.83 -2.41
N GLY A 163 -10.62 12.19 -2.42
CA GLY A 163 -9.48 12.63 -3.23
C GLY A 163 -8.77 13.83 -2.60
N GLY A 164 -7.45 13.89 -2.77
CA GLY A 164 -6.64 14.96 -2.18
C GLY A 164 -5.76 14.51 -1.01
N THR A 165 -5.16 13.33 -1.10
CA THR A 165 -3.94 13.06 -0.33
C THR A 165 -2.95 14.20 -0.60
N ASN A 166 -2.55 14.89 0.45
CA ASN A 166 -1.69 16.06 0.38
C ASN A 166 -0.61 16.06 1.47
N MET A 167 -0.53 14.99 2.27
CA MET A 167 0.42 14.84 3.36
C MET A 167 1.07 13.46 3.32
N MET A 168 2.37 13.45 3.54
CA MET A 168 3.14 12.28 3.97
C MET A 168 3.80 12.58 5.32
N LYS A 169 3.86 11.60 6.22
CA LYS A 169 4.53 11.69 7.52
C LYS A 169 5.32 10.42 7.76
N ILE A 170 6.56 10.55 8.21
CA ILE A 170 7.39 9.41 8.63
C ILE A 170 7.23 9.27 10.14
N LEU A 171 6.89 8.07 10.58
CA LEU A 171 6.62 7.72 11.97
C LEU A 171 7.58 6.62 12.41
N ARG A 172 7.99 6.65 13.66
CA ARG A 172 8.69 5.54 14.31
C ARG A 172 7.78 4.95 15.38
N VAL A 173 7.54 3.65 15.28
CA VAL A 173 6.69 2.93 16.25
C VAL A 173 7.34 2.97 17.62
N GLY A 174 6.60 3.38 18.66
CA GLY A 174 7.08 3.51 20.04
C GLY A 174 7.51 4.92 20.45
N ASP A 175 7.57 5.88 19.53
CA ASP A 175 7.85 7.28 19.87
C ASP A 175 6.63 7.95 20.52
N ALA A 176 6.87 8.92 21.42
CA ALA A 176 5.79 9.71 22.03
C ALA A 176 5.26 10.76 21.04
N ASN A 177 3.93 10.75 20.81
CA ASN A 177 3.16 11.65 19.93
C ASN A 177 3.39 11.44 18.43
N TYR A 178 2.53 10.63 17.82
CA TYR A 178 2.59 10.28 16.39
C TYR A 178 2.18 11.38 15.42
#